data_AF-K1YRH1-F1
#
_entry.id   AF-K1YRH1-F1
#
_cell.length_a   1.000
_cell.length_b   1.000
_cell.length_c   1.000
_cell.angle_alpha   90.00
_cell.angle_beta   90.00
_cell.angle_gamma   90.00
#
_symmetry.space_group_name_H-M   'P 1'
#
loop_
_entity.id
_entity.type
_entity.pdbx_description
1 polymer ?
#
loop_
_entity_poly.entity_id
_entity_poly.type
_entity_poly.pdbx_seq_one_letter_code
_entity_poly.pdbx_strand_id
1 'polypeptide(L)' 'DHAAGNLRVLNNMAAELLLSAAQKELKQLDEKLFLEVFSRQQPMKKRKTAQRLPA' A
#
# COMPACT_ATOMS: atom_id res chain seq x y z
N ASP A 1 12.46 -1.32 6.08
CA ASP A 1 12.11 0.05 5.69
C ASP A 1 11.05 -0.02 4.60
N HIS A 2 9.87 0.57 4.81
CA HIS A 2 8.70 0.36 3.91
C HIS A 2 8.91 0.92 2.50
N ALA A 3 9.65 2.03 2.37
CA ALA A 3 9.99 2.61 1.07
C ALA A 3 11.43 2.31 0.65
N ALA A 4 12.34 2.03 1.59
CA ALA A 4 13.77 1.75 1.37
C ALA A 4 14.45 2.78 0.43
N GLY A 5 14.12 4.07 0.60
CA GLY A 5 14.60 5.16 -0.26
C GLY A 5 13.89 5.29 -1.62
N ASN A 6 12.91 4.43 -1.93
CA ASN A 6 12.15 4.50 -3.16
C ASN A 6 11.00 5.52 -3.06
N LEU A 7 11.22 6.72 -3.61
CA LEU A 7 10.26 7.82 -3.59
C LEU A 7 8.92 7.47 -4.27
N ARG A 8 8.93 6.60 -5.28
CA ARG A 8 7.69 6.15 -5.94
C ARG A 8 6.86 5.26 -5.01
N VAL A 9 7.51 4.38 -4.24
CA VAL A 9 6.82 3.57 -3.23
C VAL A 9 6.26 4.47 -2.13
N LEU A 10 7.05 5.43 -1.65
CA LEU A 10 6.61 6.40 -0.65
C LEU A 10 5.38 7.19 -1.12
N ASN A 11 5.40 7.69 -2.35
CA ASN A 11 4.28 8.46 -2.89
C ASN A 11 3.00 7.61 -3.03
N ASN A 12 3.15 6.36 -3.45
CA ASN A 12 2.01 5.44 -3.51
C ASN A 12 1.44 5.14 -2.12
N MET A 13 2.30 4.89 -1.12
CA MET A 13 1.87 4.70 0.26
C MET A 13 1.14 5.93 0.80
N ALA A 14 1.65 7.14 0.52
CA ALA A 14 0.99 8.38 0.92
C ALA A 14 -0.40 8.51 0.28
N ALA A 15 -0.55 8.16 -0.99
CA ALA A 15 -1.85 8.14 -1.66
C ALA A 15 -2.83 7.14 -1.03
N GLU A 16 -2.39 5.91 -0.72
CA GLU A 16 -3.21 4.90 -0.05
C GLU A 16 -3.65 5.35 1.35
N LEU A 17 -2.76 6.01 2.09
CA LEU A 17 -3.03 6.51 3.43
C LEU A 17 -4.02 7.69 3.41
N LEU A 18 -3.84 8.64 2.47
CA LEU A 18 -4.75 9.77 2.26
C LEU A 18 -6.14 9.31 1.85
N LEU A 19 -6.23 8.37 0.92
CA LEU A 19 -7.49 7.78 0.48
C LEU A 19 -8.21 7.07 1.64
N SER A 20 -7.47 6.36 2.50
CA SER A 20 -8.02 5.70 3.68
C SER A 20 -8.50 6.70 4.73
N ALA A 21 -7.77 7.80 4.93
CA ALA A 21 -8.18 8.88 5.82
C ALA A 21 -9.47 9.56 5.33
N ALA A 22 -9.54 9.87 4.04
CA ALA A 22 -10.69 10.50 3.42
C ALA A 22 -11.96 9.64 3.53
N GLN A 23 -11.86 8.32 3.29
CA GLN A 23 -12.98 7.38 3.44
C GLN A 23 -13.54 7.32 4.87
N LYS A 24 -12.69 7.55 5.87
CA LYS A 24 -13.04 7.55 7.28
C LYS A 24 -13.36 8.94 7.82
N GLU A 25 -13.34 9.96 6.95
CA GLU A 25 -13.54 11.38 7.30
C GLU A 25 -12.59 11.85 8.41
N LEU A 26 -11.38 11.30 8.45
CA LEU A 26 -10.36 11.66 9.44
C LEU A 26 -9.71 12.98 9.06
N LYS A 27 -9.64 13.89 10.04
CA LYS A 27 -9.02 15.21 9.87
C LYS A 27 -7.49 15.18 9.91
N GLN A 28 -6.91 14.09 10.40
CA GLN A 28 -5.47 13.94 10.59
C GLN A 28 -5.04 12.53 10.21
N LEU A 29 -3.79 12.42 9.76
CA LEU A 29 -3.14 11.14 9.52
C LEU A 29 -2.26 10.85 10.73
N ASP A 30 -2.64 9.83 11.49
CA ASP A 30 -1.93 9.41 12.70
C ASP A 30 -1.31 8.01 12.53
N GLU A 31 -0.41 7.68 13.46
CA GLU A 31 0.32 6.41 13.46
C GLU A 31 -0.63 5.20 13.52
N LYS A 32 -1.78 5.34 14.19
CA LYS A 32 -2.79 4.27 14.25
C LYS A 32 -3.38 4.01 12.88
N LEU A 33 -3.71 5.04 12.10
CA LEU A 33 -4.16 4.86 10.72
C LEU A 33 -3.08 4.19 9.86
N PHE A 34 -1.81 4.61 9.99
CA PHE A 34 -0.71 3.99 9.26
C PHE A 34 -0.59 2.50 9.57
N LEU A 35 -0.60 2.13 10.85
CA LEU A 35 -0.58 0.73 11.26
C LEU A 35 -1.84 0.02 10.77
N GLU A 36 -3.02 0.61 10.81
CA GLU A 36 -4.22 -0.06 10.31
C GLU A 36 -4.15 -0.40 8.81
N VAL A 37 -3.62 0.53 8.01
CA VAL A 37 -3.49 0.38 6.55
C VAL A 37 -2.35 -0.56 6.16
N PHE A 38 -1.22 -0.52 6.88
CA PHE A 38 0.01 -1.21 6.47
C PHE A 38 0.46 -2.36 7.40
N SER A 39 -0.10 -2.52 8.61
CA SER A 39 0.20 -3.65 9.51
C SER A 39 -0.56 -4.93 9.16
N ARG A 40 -1.66 -4.82 8.40
CA ARG A 40 -2.33 -5.98 7.82
C ARG A 40 -1.41 -6.55 6.74
N GLN A 41 -0.68 -7.60 7.09
CA GLN A 41 0.14 -8.40 6.18
C GLN A 41 -0.61 -8.56 4.86
N GLN A 42 -0.12 -7.91 3.79
CA GLN A 42 -0.81 -7.98 2.52
C GLN A 42 -0.88 -9.46 2.12
N PRO A 43 -2.05 -10.01 1.76
CA PRO A 43 -2.08 -11.26 1.03
C PRO A 43 -1.28 -10.98 -0.24
N MET A 44 -0.08 -11.54 -0.31
CA MET A 44 0.86 -11.38 -1.40
C MET A 44 0.07 -11.58 -2.69
N LYS A 45 -0.20 -10.50 -3.44
CA LYS A 45 -0.91 -10.59 -4.73
C LYS A 45 -0.04 -11.51 -5.56
N LYS A 46 -0.47 -12.78 -5.71
CA LYS A 46 0.22 -13.77 -6.55
C LYS A 46 0.36 -13.12 -7.91
N ARG A 47 1.57 -12.67 -8.25
CA ARG A 47 1.90 -12.25 -9.62
C ARG A 47 1.48 -13.44 -10.47
N LYS A 48 0.42 -13.28 -11.26
CA LYS A 48 0.13 -14.21 -12.34
C LYS A 48 1.35 -14.14 -13.25
N THR A 49 2.25 -15.09 -13.07
CA THR A 49 3.28 -15.42 -14.03
C THR A 49 2.53 -15.62 -15.33
N ALA A 50 2.79 -14.74 -16.30
CA ALA A 50 2.32 -14.92 -17.66
C ALA A 50 2.74 -16.33 -18.08
N GLN A 51 1.76 -17.23 -18.21
CA GLN A 51 1.95 -18.54 -18.79
C GLN A 51 2.46 -18.31 -20.20
N ARG A 52 3.75 -18.57 -20.41
CA ARG A 52 4.30 -18.74 -21.76
C ARG A 52 3.60 -19.98 -22.34
N LEU A 53 2.74 -19.79 -23.33
CA LEU A 53 2.29 -20.87 -24.21
C LEU A 53 3.53 -21.41 -24.96
N PRO A 54 3.78 -22.73 -24.97
CA PRO A 54 4.66 -23.32 -25.98
C PRO A 54 3.95 -23.36 -27.34
N ALA A 55 4.75 -23.21 -28.40
CA ALA A 55 4.36 -23.29 -29.80
C ALA A 55 4.01 -24.71 -30.25
#